data_AF-A0A443I3K9-F1
#
_entry.id   AF-A0A443I3K9-F1
#
_cell.length_a   1.000
_cell.length_b   1.000
_cell.length_c   1.000
_cell.angle_alpha   90.00
_cell.angle_beta   90.00
_cell.angle_gamma   90.00
#
_symmetry.space_group_name_H-M   'P 1'
#
loop_
_entity.id
_entity.type
_entity.pdbx_description
1 polymer ?
#
loop_
_entity_poly.entity_id
_entity_poly.type
_entity_poly.pdbx_seq_one_letter_code
_entity_poly.pdbx_strand_id
1 'polypeptide(L)'
;MRGHALDAQDRILFNDTIGSESRMMRETGIGGPPDEQERAILACKMAKEVWNDRIDGLIRTEADFEIILCNFERDLEVEYITRTMPQKGREHRGKSSREKEWRQKDHGDEEEREQQGKLCQEKEWQQNDHGRGEGKGHREEKQQQQRKHKFDTPSSDREHQGKFSREKHGQQMDHRKAEDPERRHGPKHKDHRREGRPRYNDLAGHRVIIDFEHFVTAYTYDLDLFPNNSTLPRLDHLSTEELQPIREDITHMILTRDPSRHAFDWQSVVDMIMAEYSEELRRLARGHFPSVTALREELERKLEPFIDYSDIGDWESVTYRCQERFIPKHVANDTVVVRAVRDISREICSAMTSVLADSEIDMETAGGVFQQLVQYLAWPAERHGPR
;
A
#
# COMPACT_ATOMS: atom_id res chain seq x y z
N MET A 1 23.01 21.98 8.40
CA MET A 1 22.60 20.56 8.25
C MET A 1 21.26 20.56 7.55
N ARG A 2 21.17 20.05 6.32
CA ARG A 2 19.87 19.92 5.63
C ARG A 2 19.20 18.67 6.22
N GLY A 3 18.20 18.88 7.06
CA GLY A 3 17.37 17.81 7.60
C GLY A 3 16.41 17.29 6.53
N HIS A 4 16.91 16.42 5.66
CA HIS A 4 16.04 15.48 4.98
C HIS A 4 15.94 14.26 5.89
N ALA A 5 14.72 13.81 6.20
CA ALA A 5 14.56 12.49 6.77
C ALA A 5 15.16 11.52 5.74
N LEU A 6 16.24 10.83 6.11
CA LEU A 6 16.79 9.78 5.25
C LEU A 6 15.74 8.68 5.18
N ASP A 7 15.40 8.24 3.97
CA ASP A 7 14.54 7.08 3.78
C ASP A 7 15.26 5.87 4.41
N ALA A 8 14.54 5.05 5.18
CA ALA A 8 15.09 3.80 5.70
C ALA A 8 15.64 2.92 4.56
N GLN A 9 15.05 3.04 3.37
CA GLN A 9 15.55 2.42 2.14
C GLN A 9 16.99 2.87 1.81
N ASP A 10 17.30 4.16 1.91
CA ASP A 10 18.61 4.71 1.57
C ASP A 10 19.68 4.15 2.50
N ARG A 11 19.35 4.07 3.79
CA ARG A 11 20.24 3.51 4.80
C ARG A 11 20.43 2.00 4.63
N ILE A 12 19.34 1.24 4.53
CA ILE A 12 19.36 -0.22 4.52
C ILE A 12 19.79 -0.78 3.16
N LEU A 13 19.25 -0.30 2.05
CA LEU A 13 19.53 -0.89 0.72
C LEU A 13 20.71 -0.22 0.02
N PHE A 14 20.87 1.10 0.18
CA PHE A 14 21.84 1.88 -0.58
C PHE A 14 23.02 2.39 0.25
N ASN A 15 23.09 2.09 1.54
CA ASN A 15 24.19 2.53 2.41
C ASN A 15 24.47 4.04 2.33
N ASP A 16 23.41 4.86 2.24
CA ASP A 16 23.45 6.31 2.08
C ASP A 16 24.25 6.83 0.87
N THR A 17 24.42 6.02 -0.19
CA THR A 17 25.14 6.46 -1.40
C THR A 17 24.27 7.29 -2.35
N ILE A 18 22.96 7.36 -2.13
CA ILE A 18 22.04 8.16 -2.97
C ILE A 18 22.40 9.65 -2.88
N GLY A 19 22.43 10.32 -4.03
CA GLY A 19 22.76 11.73 -4.16
C GLY A 19 24.27 12.03 -4.13
N SER A 20 25.12 11.04 -3.85
CA SER A 20 26.58 11.21 -3.82
C SER A 20 27.17 11.38 -5.23
N GLU A 21 26.54 10.77 -6.26
CA GLU A 21 26.98 10.81 -7.66
C GLU A 21 26.07 11.63 -8.58
N SER A 22 25.21 12.51 -8.01
CA SER A 22 24.22 13.37 -8.70
C SER A 22 24.76 14.29 -9.81
N ARG A 23 26.06 14.25 -10.10
CA ARG A 23 26.68 14.97 -11.21
C ARG A 23 26.60 14.23 -12.56
N MET A 24 26.41 12.90 -12.58
CA MET A 24 26.33 12.11 -13.82
C MET A 24 24.90 12.00 -14.41
N MET A 25 23.83 12.06 -13.61
CA MET A 25 22.46 11.80 -14.09
C MET A 25 21.73 12.98 -14.75
N ARG A 26 22.36 14.17 -14.84
CA ARG A 26 21.74 15.31 -15.54
C ARG A 26 21.57 15.11 -17.06
N GLU A 27 22.12 14.03 -17.62
CA GLU A 27 22.17 13.78 -19.06
C GLU A 27 21.18 12.73 -19.57
N THR A 28 20.45 12.00 -18.71
CA THR A 28 19.57 10.90 -19.16
C THR A 28 18.23 11.37 -19.75
N GLY A 29 17.89 12.66 -19.63
CA GLY A 29 16.63 13.22 -20.13
C GLY A 29 15.38 12.72 -19.38
N ILE A 30 15.56 11.94 -18.31
CA ILE A 30 14.48 11.47 -17.43
C ILE A 30 14.00 12.66 -16.60
N GLY A 31 12.68 12.90 -16.56
CA GLY A 31 12.09 13.95 -15.74
C GLY A 31 12.04 13.55 -14.25
N GLY A 32 12.12 14.52 -13.35
CA GLY A 32 11.98 14.29 -11.89
C GLY A 32 13.15 14.84 -11.06
N PRO A 33 13.09 14.74 -9.72
CA PRO A 33 14.22 15.05 -8.86
C PRO A 33 15.38 14.06 -9.08
N PRO A 34 16.65 14.52 -9.17
CA PRO A 34 17.79 13.64 -9.46
C PRO A 34 17.93 12.47 -8.49
N ASP A 35 17.77 12.72 -7.19
CA ASP A 35 17.93 11.69 -6.16
C ASP A 35 16.82 10.62 -6.24
N GLU A 36 15.62 10.94 -6.75
CA GLU A 36 14.57 9.93 -7.01
C GLU A 36 14.91 9.06 -8.22
N GLN A 37 15.49 9.66 -9.27
CA GLN A 37 15.90 8.92 -10.46
C GLN A 37 17.02 7.94 -10.12
N GLU A 38 17.98 8.38 -9.32
CA GLU A 38 19.08 7.54 -8.85
C GLU A 38 18.56 6.35 -8.04
N ARG A 39 17.61 6.57 -7.12
CA ARG A 39 16.95 5.47 -6.38
C ARG A 39 16.26 4.49 -7.31
N ALA A 40 15.47 4.96 -8.29
CA ALA A 40 14.79 4.07 -9.22
C ALA A 40 15.77 3.23 -10.06
N ILE A 41 16.84 3.84 -10.56
CA ILE A 41 17.87 3.15 -11.35
C ILE A 41 18.59 2.10 -10.52
N LEU A 42 19.05 2.46 -9.32
CA LEU A 42 19.78 1.53 -8.45
C LEU A 42 18.88 0.41 -7.92
N ALA A 43 17.62 0.70 -7.60
CA ALA A 43 16.67 -0.31 -7.18
C ALA A 43 16.40 -1.33 -8.31
N CYS A 44 16.23 -0.89 -9.55
CA CYS A 44 16.05 -1.80 -10.68
C CYS A 44 17.33 -2.57 -11.05
N LYS A 45 18.50 -1.95 -10.87
CA LYS A 45 19.77 -2.66 -10.98
C LYS A 45 19.88 -3.76 -9.93
N MET A 46 19.50 -3.49 -8.69
CA MET A 46 19.47 -4.47 -7.61
C MET A 46 18.49 -5.61 -7.89
N ALA A 47 17.28 -5.30 -8.37
CA ALA A 47 16.29 -6.30 -8.77
C ALA A 47 16.86 -7.27 -9.82
N LYS A 48 17.56 -6.74 -10.81
CA LYS A 48 18.16 -7.53 -11.87
C LYS A 48 19.40 -8.31 -11.44
N GLU A 49 20.36 -7.64 -10.81
CA GLU A 49 21.70 -8.19 -10.58
C GLU A 49 21.81 -8.96 -9.25
N VAL A 50 21.13 -8.50 -8.21
CA VAL A 50 21.19 -9.10 -6.86
C VAL A 50 20.05 -10.07 -6.65
N TRP A 51 18.85 -9.69 -7.08
CA TRP A 51 17.64 -10.49 -6.89
C TRP A 51 17.27 -11.34 -8.12
N ASN A 52 18.13 -11.38 -9.15
CA ASN A 52 17.98 -12.24 -10.33
C ASN A 52 16.60 -12.11 -11.00
N ASP A 53 16.13 -10.87 -11.19
CA ASP A 53 14.82 -10.53 -11.77
C ASP A 53 13.63 -11.21 -11.07
N ARG A 54 13.75 -11.54 -9.76
CA ARG A 54 12.67 -12.15 -8.97
C ARG A 54 11.53 -11.21 -8.61
N ILE A 55 11.77 -9.90 -8.70
CA ILE A 55 10.73 -8.88 -8.54
C ILE A 55 10.71 -7.99 -9.77
N ASP A 56 9.52 -7.53 -10.14
CA ASP A 56 9.32 -6.66 -11.31
C ASP A 56 9.57 -5.18 -11.00
N GLY A 57 9.53 -4.82 -9.71
CA GLY A 57 9.58 -3.44 -9.26
C GLY A 57 9.47 -3.29 -7.75
N LEU A 58 9.35 -2.06 -7.29
CA LEU A 58 9.24 -1.68 -5.88
C LEU A 58 8.04 -0.76 -5.67
N ILE A 59 7.43 -0.87 -4.48
CA ILE A 59 6.45 0.09 -3.98
C ILE A 59 7.03 0.77 -2.75
N ARG A 60 6.94 2.10 -2.67
CA ARG A 60 7.52 2.91 -1.58
C ARG A 60 6.46 3.80 -0.95
N THR A 61 6.54 4.04 0.35
CA THR A 61 5.60 4.91 1.07
C THR A 61 6.32 5.88 2.02
N GLU A 62 6.43 7.16 1.65
CA GLU A 62 7.02 8.23 2.50
C GLU A 62 5.98 9.30 2.88
N ALA A 63 5.06 9.61 1.96
CA ALA A 63 3.92 10.52 2.17
C ALA A 63 2.66 10.02 1.42
N ASP A 64 2.85 9.61 0.16
CA ASP A 64 1.92 8.81 -0.65
C ASP A 64 2.55 7.44 -0.94
N PHE A 65 2.05 6.72 -1.95
CA PHE A 65 2.72 5.54 -2.49
C PHE A 65 3.28 5.80 -3.88
N GLU A 66 4.46 5.27 -4.16
CA GLU A 66 5.11 5.32 -5.47
C GLU A 66 5.32 3.90 -5.98
N ILE A 67 5.11 3.68 -7.28
CA ILE A 67 5.39 2.40 -7.95
C ILE A 67 6.55 2.62 -8.91
N ILE A 68 7.62 1.86 -8.71
CA ILE A 68 8.79 1.82 -9.59
C ILE A 68 8.77 0.46 -10.27
N LEU A 69 8.42 0.43 -11.55
CA LEU A 69 8.43 -0.78 -12.36
C LEU A 69 9.68 -0.80 -13.23
N CYS A 70 10.43 -1.91 -13.22
CA CYS A 70 11.72 -2.00 -13.88
C CYS A 70 11.62 -2.34 -15.38
N ASN A 71 10.51 -2.96 -15.81
CA ASN A 71 10.26 -3.25 -17.22
C ASN A 71 8.79 -3.08 -17.61
N PHE A 72 8.44 -1.92 -18.15
CA PHE A 72 7.06 -1.62 -18.56
C PHE A 72 6.56 -2.51 -19.70
N GLU A 73 7.40 -2.84 -20.68
CA GLU A 73 6.99 -3.63 -21.85
C GLU A 73 6.67 -5.08 -21.49
N ARG A 74 7.38 -5.62 -20.49
CA ARG A 74 7.17 -6.99 -20.01
C ARG A 74 5.96 -7.09 -19.08
N ASP A 75 5.78 -6.11 -18.21
CA ASP A 75 4.91 -6.26 -17.02
C ASP A 75 3.58 -5.49 -17.09
N LEU A 76 3.39 -4.65 -18.11
CA LEU A 76 2.13 -3.92 -18.31
C LEU A 76 1.52 -4.19 -19.69
N GLU A 77 0.21 -4.40 -19.68
CA GLU A 77 -0.61 -4.33 -20.89
C GLU A 77 -1.11 -2.90 -21.06
N VAL A 78 -0.72 -2.26 -22.17
CA VAL A 78 -1.14 -0.88 -22.45
C VAL A 78 -2.61 -0.89 -22.87
N GLU A 79 -3.49 -0.45 -21.97
CA GLU A 79 -4.91 -0.26 -22.31
C GLU A 79 -5.14 1.07 -23.06
N TYR A 80 -4.57 2.18 -22.57
CA TYR A 80 -4.72 3.51 -23.17
C TYR A 80 -3.64 4.47 -22.69
N ILE A 81 -3.19 5.39 -23.58
CA ILE A 81 -2.24 6.45 -23.25
C ILE A 81 -2.90 7.81 -23.51
N THR A 82 -3.01 8.64 -22.47
CA THR A 82 -3.45 10.04 -22.62
C THR A 82 -2.25 10.92 -22.92
N ARG A 83 -2.30 11.66 -24.04
CA ARG A 83 -1.26 12.65 -24.35
C ARG A 83 -1.34 13.81 -23.37
N THR A 84 -0.28 14.03 -22.60
CA THR A 84 -0.14 15.22 -21.76
C THR A 84 0.29 16.43 -22.59
N MET A 85 -0.02 17.63 -22.11
CA MET A 85 0.44 18.87 -22.74
C MET A 85 1.96 18.82 -22.92
N PRO A 86 2.50 19.14 -24.11
CA PRO A 86 3.95 19.16 -24.29
C PRO A 86 4.57 20.11 -23.27
N GLN A 87 5.60 19.64 -22.56
CA GLN A 87 6.40 20.52 -21.71
C GLN A 87 6.91 21.66 -22.60
N LYS A 88 6.40 22.88 -22.38
CA LYS A 88 6.98 24.07 -22.99
C LYS A 88 8.45 24.06 -22.57
N GLY A 89 9.33 23.89 -23.56
CA GLY A 89 10.77 23.95 -23.33
C GLY A 89 11.07 25.16 -22.46
N ARG A 90 11.81 24.95 -21.39
CA ARG A 90 12.45 26.06 -20.67
C ARG A 90 13.40 26.73 -21.65
N GLU A 91 12.90 27.69 -22.41
CA GLU A 91 13.74 28.62 -23.14
C GLU A 91 14.63 29.30 -22.11
N HIS A 92 15.90 28.92 -22.13
CA HIS A 92 16.96 29.62 -21.42
C HIS A 92 16.95 31.06 -21.93
N ARG A 93 16.36 31.94 -21.12
CA ARG A 93 16.37 33.38 -21.34
C ARG A 93 17.80 33.88 -21.14
N GLY A 94 18.53 34.01 -22.24
CA GLY A 94 19.66 34.91 -22.38
C GLY A 94 21.03 34.24 -22.57
N LYS A 95 21.51 34.26 -23.82
CA LYS A 95 22.78 34.92 -24.20
C LYS A 95 22.85 35.11 -25.72
N SER A 96 22.61 36.36 -26.12
CA SER A 96 23.42 37.11 -27.09
C SER A 96 23.89 36.38 -28.36
N SER A 97 23.08 36.50 -29.42
CA SER A 97 23.49 37.15 -30.68
C SER A 97 24.90 36.84 -31.22
N ARG A 98 25.21 35.59 -31.55
CA ARG A 98 26.30 35.30 -32.51
C ARG A 98 26.25 33.94 -33.22
N GLU A 99 25.04 33.41 -33.46
CA GLU A 99 24.87 32.14 -34.17
C GLU A 99 23.71 32.20 -35.17
N LYS A 100 23.67 33.29 -35.96
CA LYS A 100 22.79 33.45 -37.12
C LYS A 100 23.55 33.42 -38.44
N GLU A 101 24.62 32.64 -38.52
CA GLU A 101 25.45 32.53 -39.73
C GLU A 101 25.82 31.09 -40.10
N TRP A 102 24.97 30.11 -39.77
CA TRP A 102 25.04 28.76 -40.35
C TRP A 102 23.70 28.20 -40.80
N ARG A 103 22.63 29.02 -40.79
CA ARG A 103 21.26 28.61 -41.17
C ARG A 103 20.86 29.06 -42.58
N GLN A 104 21.77 28.90 -43.53
CA GLN A 104 21.51 28.95 -44.98
C GLN A 104 22.26 27.81 -45.69
N LYS A 105 22.10 26.61 -45.16
CA LYS A 105 22.24 25.30 -45.80
C LYS A 105 21.43 24.36 -44.90
N ASP A 106 20.80 23.34 -45.46
CA ASP A 106 19.84 22.42 -44.81
C ASP A 106 18.36 22.80 -44.96
N HIS A 107 17.98 23.43 -46.08
CA HIS A 107 16.68 23.15 -46.72
C HIS A 107 16.86 22.03 -47.76
N GLY A 108 17.16 20.82 -47.27
CA GLY A 108 17.35 19.63 -48.12
C GLY A 108 17.00 18.30 -47.44
N ASP A 109 17.04 18.22 -46.11
CA ASP A 109 17.06 16.92 -45.42
C ASP A 109 15.82 16.66 -44.53
N GLU A 110 14.69 17.28 -44.84
CA GLU A 110 13.41 17.02 -44.16
C GLU A 110 12.50 16.04 -44.95
N GLU A 111 12.81 15.73 -46.22
CA GLU A 111 12.11 14.69 -47.00
C GLU A 111 12.73 13.27 -46.87
N GLU A 112 14.00 13.13 -46.45
CA GLU A 112 14.64 11.81 -46.30
C GLU A 112 14.29 11.10 -44.98
N ARG A 113 13.95 11.84 -43.91
CA ARG A 113 13.57 11.24 -42.62
C ARG A 113 12.15 10.66 -42.61
N GLU A 114 11.27 11.15 -43.48
CA GLU A 114 9.92 10.60 -43.64
C GLU A 114 9.90 9.33 -44.51
N GLN A 115 10.96 9.08 -45.29
CA GLN A 115 11.15 7.83 -46.04
C GLN A 115 11.89 6.74 -45.25
N GLN A 116 12.79 7.09 -44.33
CA GLN A 116 13.41 6.11 -43.41
C GLN A 116 12.46 5.59 -42.33
N GLY A 117 11.47 6.39 -41.90
CA GLY A 117 10.41 5.95 -40.98
C GLY A 117 9.45 4.91 -41.58
N LYS A 118 9.29 4.88 -42.92
CA LYS A 118 8.46 3.88 -43.62
C LYS A 118 9.25 2.62 -44.00
N LEU A 119 10.57 2.70 -44.14
CA LEU A 119 11.41 1.55 -44.48
C LEU A 119 11.68 0.59 -43.30
N CYS A 120 11.42 1.01 -42.05
CA CYS A 120 11.49 0.14 -40.87
C CYS A 120 10.20 -0.65 -40.57
N GLN A 121 9.07 -0.37 -41.26
CA GLN A 121 7.82 -1.13 -41.07
C GLN A 121 7.55 -2.16 -42.18
N GLU A 122 8.30 -2.16 -43.29
CA GLU A 122 8.08 -3.10 -44.41
C GLU A 122 9.11 -4.23 -44.56
N LYS A 123 10.21 -4.25 -43.78
CA LYS A 123 11.24 -5.29 -43.89
C LYS A 123 11.08 -6.51 -42.96
N GLU A 124 10.05 -6.55 -42.11
CA GLU A 124 9.83 -7.66 -41.17
C GLU A 124 8.72 -8.65 -41.60
N TRP A 125 8.12 -8.46 -42.79
CA TRP A 125 7.08 -9.36 -43.34
C TRP A 125 7.52 -10.20 -44.56
N GLN A 126 8.81 -10.21 -44.93
CA GLN A 126 9.31 -11.04 -46.06
C GLN A 126 10.58 -11.84 -45.74
N GLN A 127 10.70 -12.39 -44.52
CA GLN A 127 11.65 -13.46 -44.21
C GLN A 127 11.01 -14.48 -43.27
N ASN A 128 9.96 -15.16 -43.72
CA ASN A 128 9.46 -16.37 -43.04
C ASN A 128 8.73 -17.31 -44.02
N ASP A 129 9.22 -17.44 -45.24
CA ASP A 129 8.60 -18.34 -46.21
C ASP A 129 9.60 -19.01 -47.15
N HIS A 130 10.66 -19.63 -46.61
CA HIS A 130 11.46 -20.63 -47.33
C HIS A 130 11.98 -21.71 -46.37
N GLY A 131 11.34 -22.89 -46.39
CA GLY A 131 11.81 -24.04 -45.62
C GLY A 131 10.88 -25.25 -45.66
N ARG A 132 10.40 -25.66 -46.83
CA ARG A 132 9.69 -26.93 -47.05
C ARG A 132 10.72 -28.04 -47.25
N GLY A 133 10.83 -28.97 -46.32
CA GLY A 133 11.68 -30.16 -46.41
C GLY A 133 11.00 -31.37 -45.76
N GLU A 134 10.91 -32.46 -46.50
CA GLU A 134 10.09 -33.65 -46.30
C GLU A 134 10.57 -34.57 -45.16
N GLY A 135 9.63 -35.26 -44.51
CA GLY A 135 9.91 -36.37 -43.59
C GLY A 135 8.66 -37.25 -43.40
N LYS A 136 8.67 -38.43 -44.03
CA LYS A 136 7.58 -39.41 -44.03
C LYS A 136 7.48 -40.18 -42.70
N GLY A 137 6.23 -40.42 -42.28
CA GLY A 137 5.76 -41.73 -41.78
C GLY A 137 5.86 -42.00 -40.28
N HIS A 138 4.72 -42.00 -39.58
CA HIS A 138 4.08 -43.23 -39.08
C HIS A 138 2.68 -42.92 -38.55
N ARG A 139 1.77 -43.85 -38.86
CA ARG A 139 0.35 -43.90 -38.56
C ARG A 139 0.18 -44.75 -37.29
N GLU A 140 -0.60 -44.28 -36.31
CA GLU A 140 -1.60 -45.08 -35.58
C GLU A 140 -2.39 -44.27 -34.53
N GLU A 141 -3.73 -44.39 -34.66
CA GLU A 141 -4.80 -44.40 -33.66
C GLU A 141 -5.01 -43.26 -32.64
N LYS A 142 -6.03 -42.44 -32.94
CA LYS A 142 -6.95 -41.83 -31.96
C LYS A 142 -8.38 -42.27 -32.25
N GLN A 143 -9.05 -42.86 -31.27
CA GLN A 143 -10.51 -42.83 -31.15
C GLN A 143 -10.94 -42.73 -29.67
N GLN A 144 -12.01 -41.93 -29.47
CA GLN A 144 -12.90 -41.85 -28.30
C GLN A 144 -12.35 -41.05 -27.09
N GLN A 145 -13.05 -40.09 -26.47
CA GLN A 145 -14.49 -39.83 -26.33
C GLN A 145 -14.72 -38.31 -26.06
N GLN A 146 -15.73 -37.73 -26.69
CA GLN A 146 -16.39 -36.51 -26.22
C GLN A 146 -17.75 -36.92 -25.61
N ARG A 147 -18.03 -36.48 -24.38
CA ARG A 147 -19.42 -36.41 -23.86
C ARG A 147 -19.67 -35.04 -23.25
N LYS A 148 -20.58 -34.32 -23.91
CA LYS A 148 -21.28 -33.13 -23.45
C LYS A 148 -22.25 -33.53 -22.33
N HIS A 149 -22.32 -32.74 -21.25
CA HIS A 149 -23.50 -32.71 -20.39
C HIS A 149 -24.11 -31.31 -20.43
N LYS A 150 -25.35 -31.31 -20.92
CA LYS A 150 -26.33 -30.22 -20.97
C LYS A 150 -27.24 -30.44 -19.75
N PHE A 151 -27.55 -29.39 -19.00
CA PHE A 151 -28.66 -29.42 -18.04
C PHE A 151 -29.54 -28.18 -18.28
N ASP A 152 -30.76 -28.48 -18.74
CA ASP A 152 -31.85 -27.54 -18.96
C ASP A 152 -32.60 -27.30 -17.64
N THR A 153 -33.09 -26.08 -17.48
CA THR A 153 -34.10 -25.64 -16.50
C THR A 153 -35.50 -26.11 -16.87
N PRO A 154 -36.45 -26.07 -15.92
CA PRO A 154 -37.82 -25.73 -16.25
C PRO A 154 -38.41 -24.63 -15.36
N SER A 155 -39.23 -23.79 -16.01
CA SER A 155 -40.10 -22.77 -15.43
C SER A 155 -41.56 -23.28 -15.40
N SER A 156 -42.31 -22.94 -14.35
CA SER A 156 -43.70 -22.46 -14.48
C SER A 156 -44.26 -21.90 -13.15
N ASP A 157 -44.58 -20.61 -13.18
CA ASP A 157 -45.81 -19.93 -12.74
C ASP A 157 -46.44 -20.19 -11.36
N ARG A 158 -46.54 -19.11 -10.55
CA ARG A 158 -47.84 -18.49 -10.19
C ARG A 158 -47.73 -17.11 -9.51
N GLU A 159 -48.74 -16.32 -9.80
CA GLU A 159 -48.94 -14.88 -9.60
C GLU A 159 -49.26 -14.44 -8.14
N HIS A 160 -49.02 -13.15 -7.82
CA HIS A 160 -49.95 -12.14 -7.25
C HIS A 160 -49.15 -10.86 -6.88
N GLN A 161 -49.21 -9.79 -7.68
CA GLN A 161 -50.04 -8.56 -7.57
C GLN A 161 -49.75 -7.60 -6.39
N GLY A 162 -49.45 -6.33 -6.74
CA GLY A 162 -49.47 -5.14 -5.87
C GLY A 162 -48.51 -4.03 -6.36
N LYS A 163 -48.78 -3.34 -7.48
CA LYS A 163 -49.47 -2.03 -7.63
C LYS A 163 -48.79 -0.80 -6.98
N PHE A 164 -48.41 0.16 -7.86
CA PHE A 164 -48.49 1.64 -7.77
C PHE A 164 -47.62 2.35 -6.70
N SER A 165 -46.97 3.50 -6.91
CA SER A 165 -47.16 4.55 -7.92
C SER A 165 -45.87 5.37 -8.11
N ARG A 166 -45.74 5.94 -9.32
CA ARG A 166 -44.87 7.06 -9.69
C ARG A 166 -45.35 8.35 -8.99
N GLU A 167 -44.41 9.19 -8.57
CA GLU A 167 -44.59 10.65 -8.61
C GLU A 167 -43.38 11.31 -9.27
N LYS A 168 -43.71 12.20 -10.22
CA LYS A 168 -42.83 13.06 -11.00
C LYS A 168 -42.97 14.48 -10.47
N HIS A 169 -41.86 15.17 -10.26
CA HIS A 169 -41.71 16.61 -10.47
C HIS A 169 -40.35 16.78 -11.19
N GLY A 170 -40.18 17.37 -12.37
CA GLY A 170 -40.99 18.34 -13.11
C GLY A 170 -40.55 19.76 -12.73
N GLN A 171 -39.42 20.26 -13.25
CA GLN A 171 -39.23 21.45 -14.12
C GLN A 171 -37.85 22.05 -13.72
N GLN A 172 -37.01 22.72 -14.51
CA GLN A 172 -37.11 23.41 -15.79
C GLN A 172 -35.66 23.64 -16.29
N MET A 173 -35.39 23.37 -17.57
CA MET A 173 -34.20 23.86 -18.27
C MET A 173 -34.53 25.26 -18.79
N ASP A 174 -33.66 26.24 -18.56
CA ASP A 174 -33.73 27.53 -19.23
C ASP A 174 -32.37 27.86 -19.85
N HIS A 175 -32.37 28.02 -21.18
CA HIS A 175 -31.24 28.39 -21.99
C HIS A 175 -31.10 29.91 -22.04
N ARG A 176 -29.95 30.47 -21.63
CA ARG A 176 -29.43 31.73 -22.19
C ARG A 176 -27.91 31.68 -22.37
N LYS A 177 -27.48 32.08 -23.57
CA LYS A 177 -26.10 32.19 -24.03
C LYS A 177 -25.45 33.51 -23.58
N ALA A 178 -24.14 33.39 -23.32
CA ALA A 178 -23.04 34.34 -23.52
C ALA A 178 -23.00 35.64 -22.69
N GLU A 179 -21.95 35.78 -21.87
CA GLU A 179 -20.87 36.77 -22.03
C GLU A 179 -19.72 36.51 -21.03
N ASP A 180 -18.48 36.59 -21.51
CA ASP A 180 -17.22 36.64 -20.74
C ASP A 180 -16.98 38.11 -20.36
N PRO A 181 -16.53 38.46 -19.13
CA PRO A 181 -15.10 38.70 -18.98
C PRO A 181 -14.51 38.43 -17.58
N GLU A 182 -13.18 38.45 -17.56
CA GLU A 182 -12.28 38.76 -16.43
C GLU A 182 -11.76 37.62 -15.54
N ARG A 183 -10.54 37.22 -15.93
CA ARG A 183 -9.41 36.80 -15.10
C ARG A 183 -9.47 37.36 -13.66
N ARG A 184 -9.80 36.49 -12.71
CA ARG A 184 -9.44 36.68 -11.29
C ARG A 184 -8.44 35.61 -10.88
N HIS A 185 -7.22 36.06 -10.58
CA HIS A 185 -6.25 35.29 -9.83
C HIS A 185 -6.81 35.02 -8.42
N GLY A 186 -7.31 33.80 -8.21
CA GLY A 186 -7.65 33.31 -6.88
C GLY A 186 -6.39 33.02 -6.06
N PRO A 187 -6.39 33.25 -4.74
CA PRO A 187 -5.23 32.96 -3.89
C PRO A 187 -4.95 31.46 -3.91
N LYS A 188 -3.68 31.08 -4.08
CA LYS A 188 -3.22 29.70 -3.88
C LYS A 188 -3.32 29.35 -2.39
N HIS A 189 -4.50 28.97 -1.93
CA HIS A 189 -4.63 28.22 -0.70
C HIS A 189 -3.95 26.88 -0.91
N LYS A 190 -2.79 26.69 -0.28
CA LYS A 190 -2.29 25.36 0.02
C LYS A 190 -3.26 24.75 1.02
N ASP A 191 -4.26 24.06 0.50
CA ASP A 191 -5.10 23.21 1.32
C ASP A 191 -4.21 22.05 1.79
N HIS A 192 -3.65 22.20 2.99
CA HIS A 192 -3.10 21.07 3.73
C HIS A 192 -4.28 20.26 4.26
N ARG A 193 -5.04 19.65 3.34
CA ARG A 193 -5.97 18.60 3.68
C ARG A 193 -5.10 17.48 4.23
N ARG A 194 -5.10 17.32 5.56
CA ARG A 194 -4.62 16.11 6.21
C ARG A 194 -5.59 15.00 5.82
N GLU A 195 -5.42 14.49 4.60
CA GLU A 195 -6.00 13.25 4.15
C GLU A 195 -5.48 12.15 5.07
N GLY A 196 -6.41 11.35 5.60
CA GLY A 196 -6.03 10.18 6.38
C GLY A 196 -5.18 9.29 5.49
N ARG A 197 -4.08 8.74 6.05
CA ARG A 197 -3.27 7.79 5.29
C ARG A 197 -4.21 6.64 4.84
N PRO A 198 -4.28 6.33 3.55
CA PRO A 198 -5.04 5.17 3.07
C PRO A 198 -4.60 3.93 3.86
N ARG A 199 -5.54 3.05 4.24
CA ARG A 199 -5.15 1.73 4.75
C ARG A 199 -4.36 1.00 3.67
N TYR A 200 -3.45 0.14 4.06
CA TYR A 200 -2.52 -0.51 3.14
C TYR A 200 -3.22 -1.38 2.08
N ASN A 201 -4.36 -2.02 2.42
CA ASN A 201 -5.18 -2.76 1.45
C ASN A 201 -6.18 -1.88 0.68
N ASP A 202 -6.32 -0.60 1.05
CA ASP A 202 -7.07 0.41 0.30
C ASP A 202 -6.21 1.13 -0.74
N LEU A 203 -4.91 0.78 -0.83
CA LEU A 203 -4.03 1.29 -1.89
C LEU A 203 -4.62 0.94 -3.27
N ALA A 204 -4.84 1.98 -4.06
CA ALA A 204 -5.49 1.93 -5.37
C ALA A 204 -6.89 1.26 -5.40
N GLY A 205 -7.63 1.23 -4.27
CA GLY A 205 -8.99 0.69 -4.20
C GLY A 205 -9.04 -0.84 -4.34
N HIS A 206 -8.36 -1.55 -3.44
CA HIS A 206 -8.22 -3.01 -3.41
C HIS A 206 -7.49 -3.63 -4.60
N ARG A 207 -6.68 -2.84 -5.33
CA ARG A 207 -5.84 -3.32 -6.44
C ARG A 207 -4.44 -3.75 -6.00
N VAL A 208 -4.09 -3.50 -4.75
CA VAL A 208 -2.83 -3.92 -4.13
C VAL A 208 -3.15 -4.97 -3.07
N ILE A 209 -2.45 -6.11 -3.15
CA ILE A 209 -2.48 -7.16 -2.13
C ILE A 209 -1.13 -7.11 -1.43
N ILE A 210 -1.13 -6.93 -0.10
CA ILE A 210 0.09 -6.95 0.71
C ILE A 210 0.17 -8.24 1.49
N ASP A 211 1.29 -8.95 1.37
CA ASP A 211 1.62 -10.12 2.19
C ASP A 211 2.23 -9.67 3.52
N PHE A 212 1.38 -9.49 4.54
CA PHE A 212 1.82 -9.17 5.90
C PHE A 212 2.43 -10.37 6.65
N GLU A 213 2.38 -11.58 6.10
CA GLU A 213 3.03 -12.73 6.75
C GLU A 213 4.53 -12.76 6.50
N HIS A 214 4.99 -12.11 5.43
CA HIS A 214 6.37 -12.16 4.96
C HIS A 214 6.90 -10.74 4.73
N PHE A 215 7.35 -10.13 5.81
CA PHE A 215 8.01 -8.84 5.80
C PHE A 215 9.19 -8.81 6.76
N VAL A 216 10.12 -7.91 6.51
CA VAL A 216 11.25 -7.62 7.39
C VAL A 216 10.96 -6.30 8.10
N THR A 217 11.19 -6.26 9.40
CA THR A 217 10.99 -5.05 10.22
C THR A 217 12.15 -4.86 11.18
N ALA A 218 12.67 -3.63 11.30
CA ALA A 218 13.77 -3.35 12.21
C ALA A 218 13.42 -3.64 13.69
N TYR A 219 12.13 -3.66 14.03
CA TYR A 219 11.62 -3.94 15.38
C TYR A 219 11.89 -5.36 15.89
N THR A 220 12.26 -6.30 15.02
CA THR A 220 12.60 -7.67 15.42
C THR A 220 14.11 -7.91 15.61
N TYR A 221 14.92 -6.85 15.48
CA TYR A 221 16.37 -6.91 15.66
C TYR A 221 16.78 -6.19 16.94
N ASP A 222 17.90 -6.61 17.53
CA ASP A 222 18.49 -5.98 18.71
C ASP A 222 19.22 -4.68 18.33
N LEU A 223 18.43 -3.66 17.99
CA LEU A 223 18.89 -2.34 17.56
C LEU A 223 18.31 -1.26 18.46
N ASP A 224 19.10 -0.22 18.78
CA ASP A 224 18.58 0.98 19.45
C ASP A 224 17.75 1.81 18.47
N LEU A 225 16.48 1.45 18.26
CA LEU A 225 15.62 2.20 17.35
C LEU A 225 15.26 3.59 17.89
N PHE A 226 15.43 3.87 19.18
CA PHE A 226 14.95 5.10 19.82
C PHE A 226 16.09 5.86 20.53
N PRO A 227 17.18 6.20 19.80
CA PRO A 227 18.36 6.81 20.40
C PRO A 227 18.00 8.18 20.98
N ASN A 228 18.65 8.56 22.08
CA ASN A 228 18.48 9.87 22.72
C ASN A 228 17.01 10.22 23.05
N ASN A 229 16.21 9.22 23.43
CA ASN A 229 14.76 9.38 23.68
C ASN A 229 13.99 9.90 22.46
N SER A 230 14.41 9.52 21.25
CA SER A 230 13.65 9.83 20.03
C SER A 230 12.23 9.28 20.14
N THR A 231 11.23 10.07 19.72
CA THR A 231 9.82 9.64 19.72
C THR A 231 9.45 8.75 18.55
N LEU A 232 10.35 8.64 17.56
CA LEU A 232 10.16 7.87 16.34
C LEU A 232 11.41 7.02 16.09
N PRO A 233 11.27 5.85 15.44
CA PRO A 233 12.40 4.99 15.16
C PRO A 233 13.44 5.70 14.26
N ARG A 234 14.72 5.45 14.50
CA ARG A 234 15.86 6.04 13.77
C ARG A 234 16.88 4.97 13.43
N LEU A 235 17.47 5.07 12.23
CA LEU A 235 18.51 4.14 11.75
C LEU A 235 19.81 4.86 11.35
N ASP A 236 19.82 6.19 11.36
CA ASP A 236 20.93 7.04 10.91
C ASP A 236 22.16 6.95 11.81
N HIS A 237 21.96 6.62 13.10
CA HIS A 237 23.03 6.45 14.07
C HIS A 237 23.64 5.04 14.09
N LEU A 238 22.98 4.05 13.47
CA LEU A 238 23.44 2.67 13.43
C LEU A 238 24.47 2.50 12.32
N SER A 239 25.49 1.68 12.53
CA SER A 239 26.49 1.35 11.52
C SER A 239 25.93 0.48 10.40
N THR A 240 26.66 0.40 9.29
CA THR A 240 26.25 -0.44 8.14
C THR A 240 26.31 -1.92 8.50
N GLU A 241 27.26 -2.29 9.35
CA GLU A 241 27.46 -3.64 9.88
C GLU A 241 26.28 -4.08 10.75
N GLU A 242 25.75 -3.18 11.59
CA GLU A 242 24.55 -3.47 12.41
C GLU A 242 23.28 -3.66 11.58
N LEU A 243 23.19 -3.01 10.42
CA LEU A 243 22.04 -3.11 9.50
C LEU A 243 22.18 -4.25 8.48
N GLN A 244 23.35 -4.87 8.40
CA GLN A 244 23.63 -5.94 7.44
C GLN A 244 22.69 -7.16 7.60
N PRO A 245 22.33 -7.63 8.80
CA PRO A 245 21.36 -8.71 8.96
C PRO A 245 19.99 -8.39 8.34
N ILE A 246 19.52 -7.14 8.45
CA ILE A 246 18.26 -6.70 7.85
C ILE A 246 18.35 -6.79 6.31
N ARG A 247 19.46 -6.33 5.72
CA ARG A 247 19.69 -6.39 4.28
C ARG A 247 19.75 -7.84 3.77
N GLU A 248 20.38 -8.72 4.53
CA GLU A 248 20.47 -10.15 4.23
C GLU A 248 19.11 -10.82 4.28
N ASP A 249 18.29 -10.54 5.30
CA ASP A 249 16.95 -11.11 5.42
C ASP A 249 16.01 -10.62 4.32
N ILE A 250 16.09 -9.34 3.91
CA ILE A 250 15.35 -8.82 2.75
C ILE A 250 15.75 -9.60 1.48
N THR A 251 17.05 -9.75 1.27
CA THR A 251 17.59 -10.45 0.09
C THR A 251 17.19 -11.92 0.10
N HIS A 252 17.29 -12.59 1.25
CA HIS A 252 16.89 -13.98 1.43
C HIS A 252 15.40 -14.16 1.17
N MET A 253 14.54 -13.29 1.72
CA MET A 253 13.09 -13.31 1.50
C MET A 253 12.76 -13.23 0.00
N ILE A 254 13.37 -12.29 -0.73
CA ILE A 254 13.15 -12.13 -2.18
C ILE A 254 13.65 -13.34 -2.97
N LEU A 255 14.81 -13.88 -2.61
CA LEU A 255 15.42 -14.99 -3.35
C LEU A 255 14.81 -16.37 -3.04
N THR A 256 14.12 -16.54 -1.92
CA THR A 256 13.62 -17.87 -1.51
C THR A 256 12.12 -18.02 -1.62
N ARG A 257 11.38 -16.92 -1.69
CA ARG A 257 9.92 -16.95 -1.62
C ARG A 257 9.27 -16.50 -2.92
N ASP A 258 8.22 -17.20 -3.31
CA ASP A 258 7.31 -16.75 -4.36
C ASP A 258 6.08 -16.09 -3.72
N PRO A 259 5.68 -14.89 -4.17
CA PRO A 259 4.55 -14.17 -3.59
C PRO A 259 3.24 -14.93 -3.82
N SER A 260 2.46 -15.07 -2.74
CA SER A 260 1.12 -15.67 -2.83
C SER A 260 0.15 -14.69 -3.49
N ARG A 261 -0.67 -15.18 -4.43
CA ARG A 261 -1.84 -14.43 -4.95
C ARG A 261 -2.99 -14.35 -3.94
N HIS A 262 -2.88 -15.05 -2.82
CA HIS A 262 -3.89 -15.17 -1.77
C HIS A 262 -3.26 -14.92 -0.41
N ALA A 263 -2.67 -13.74 -0.21
CA ALA A 263 -2.21 -13.32 1.10
C ALA A 263 -3.39 -13.25 2.08
N PHE A 264 -3.16 -13.66 3.33
CA PHE A 264 -4.19 -13.55 4.37
C PHE A 264 -4.45 -12.08 4.70
N ASP A 265 -5.73 -11.71 4.76
CA ASP A 265 -6.15 -10.32 4.99
C ASP A 265 -6.09 -9.93 6.46
N TRP A 266 -4.86 -9.70 6.95
CA TRP A 266 -4.60 -9.21 8.30
C TRP A 266 -5.21 -7.83 8.57
N GLN A 267 -5.42 -7.02 7.53
CA GLN A 267 -6.07 -5.71 7.68
C GLN A 267 -7.51 -5.88 8.18
N SER A 268 -8.27 -6.83 7.65
CA SER A 268 -9.63 -7.13 8.15
C SER A 268 -9.64 -7.53 9.62
N VAL A 269 -8.64 -8.30 10.10
CA VAL A 269 -8.52 -8.65 11.52
C VAL A 269 -8.25 -7.42 12.38
N VAL A 270 -7.29 -6.59 11.98
CA VAL A 270 -6.96 -5.33 12.69
C VAL A 270 -8.15 -4.38 12.67
N ASP A 271 -8.88 -4.29 11.56
CA ASP A 271 -10.05 -3.42 11.43
C ASP A 271 -11.18 -3.85 12.38
N MET A 272 -11.41 -5.16 12.56
CA MET A 272 -12.37 -5.66 13.55
C MET A 272 -11.96 -5.29 14.98
N ILE A 273 -10.67 -5.42 15.32
CA ILE A 273 -10.13 -5.03 16.64
C ILE A 273 -10.30 -3.52 16.87
N MET A 274 -9.93 -2.70 15.89
CA MET A 274 -10.06 -1.25 15.94
C MET A 274 -11.52 -0.81 16.09
N ALA A 275 -12.42 -1.40 15.32
CA ALA A 275 -13.84 -1.09 15.35
C ALA A 275 -14.48 -1.46 16.70
N GLU A 276 -14.04 -2.55 17.32
CA GLU A 276 -14.54 -2.99 18.63
C GLU A 276 -14.02 -2.10 19.79
N TYR A 277 -12.73 -1.76 19.77
CA TYR A 277 -12.07 -1.21 20.97
C TYR A 277 -11.73 0.27 20.89
N SER A 278 -11.57 0.88 19.71
CA SER A 278 -10.95 2.21 19.62
C SER A 278 -11.73 3.33 20.33
N GLU A 279 -13.04 3.46 20.06
CA GLU A 279 -13.90 4.45 20.73
C GLU A 279 -14.12 4.13 22.21
N GLU A 280 -14.20 2.84 22.52
CA GLU A 280 -14.44 2.36 23.87
C GLU A 280 -13.25 2.64 24.80
N LEU A 281 -12.03 2.35 24.36
CA LEU A 281 -10.82 2.65 25.11
C LEU A 281 -10.66 4.15 25.34
N ARG A 282 -11.02 4.99 24.36
CA ARG A 282 -11.05 6.46 24.55
C ARG A 282 -12.08 6.86 25.60
N ARG A 283 -13.26 6.22 25.62
CA ARG A 283 -14.29 6.46 26.62
C ARG A 283 -13.82 6.07 28.03
N LEU A 284 -13.20 4.89 28.15
CA LEU A 284 -12.59 4.40 29.39
C LEU A 284 -11.47 5.33 29.90
N ALA A 285 -10.57 5.76 29.01
CA ALA A 285 -9.45 6.65 29.35
C ALA A 285 -9.90 8.06 29.82
N ARG A 286 -11.08 8.53 29.41
CA ARG A 286 -11.66 9.78 29.94
C ARG A 286 -12.03 9.68 31.42
N GLY A 287 -12.18 8.48 31.98
CA GLY A 287 -12.45 8.28 33.40
C GLY A 287 -13.80 8.80 33.90
N HIS A 288 -14.74 9.13 33.00
CA HIS A 288 -16.06 9.64 33.37
C HIS A 288 -17.03 8.51 33.73
N PHE A 289 -16.84 7.92 34.91
CA PHE A 289 -17.74 6.88 35.45
C PHE A 289 -18.36 7.36 36.78
N PRO A 290 -19.63 7.01 37.06
CA PRO A 290 -20.27 7.37 38.33
C PRO A 290 -19.62 6.72 39.56
N SER A 291 -19.03 5.53 39.39
CA SER A 291 -18.34 4.78 40.44
C SER A 291 -17.46 3.69 39.83
N VAL A 292 -16.53 3.15 40.62
CA VAL A 292 -15.73 1.97 40.25
C VAL A 292 -16.62 0.76 39.98
N THR A 293 -17.71 0.59 40.74
CA THR A 293 -18.69 -0.49 40.51
C THR A 293 -19.31 -0.39 39.12
N ALA A 294 -19.72 0.80 38.70
CA ALA A 294 -20.29 1.00 37.36
C ALA A 294 -19.28 0.71 36.24
N LEU A 295 -18.00 1.05 36.45
CA LEU A 295 -16.92 0.69 35.53
C LEU A 295 -16.74 -0.83 35.47
N ARG A 296 -16.68 -1.51 36.61
CA ARG A 296 -16.52 -2.98 36.67
C ARG A 296 -17.65 -3.71 35.99
N GLU A 297 -18.91 -3.31 36.23
CA GLU A 297 -20.06 -3.89 35.52
C GLU A 297 -19.98 -3.72 34.01
N GLU A 298 -19.41 -2.61 33.52
CA GLU A 298 -19.21 -2.40 32.09
C GLU A 298 -18.10 -3.26 31.50
N LEU A 299 -16.99 -3.44 32.23
CA LEU A 299 -15.91 -4.35 31.84
C LEU A 299 -16.36 -5.80 31.89
N GLU A 300 -17.11 -6.19 32.93
CA GLU A 300 -17.67 -7.53 33.07
C GLU A 300 -18.59 -7.87 31.90
N ARG A 301 -19.51 -6.98 31.50
CA ARG A 301 -20.37 -7.20 30.31
C ARG A 301 -19.57 -7.42 29.03
N LYS A 302 -18.40 -6.82 28.89
CA LYS A 302 -17.54 -7.01 27.70
C LYS A 302 -16.73 -8.29 27.77
N LEU A 303 -16.29 -8.66 28.97
CA LEU A 303 -15.46 -9.84 29.21
C LEU A 303 -16.28 -11.11 29.47
N GLU A 304 -17.59 -10.99 29.71
CA GLU A 304 -18.53 -12.09 29.99
C GLU A 304 -18.37 -13.28 29.03
N PRO A 305 -18.25 -13.10 27.69
CA PRO A 305 -18.06 -14.22 26.77
C PRO A 305 -16.77 -15.02 27.01
N PHE A 306 -15.80 -14.43 27.71
CA PHE A 306 -14.50 -15.00 28.02
C PHE A 306 -14.34 -15.39 29.47
N ILE A 307 -15.36 -15.22 30.33
CA ILE A 307 -15.32 -15.65 31.73
C ILE A 307 -15.79 -17.09 31.81
N ASP A 308 -14.99 -17.94 32.47
CA ASP A 308 -15.47 -19.26 32.88
C ASP A 308 -15.93 -19.16 34.34
N TYR A 309 -17.25 -19.16 34.55
CA TYR A 309 -17.81 -19.08 35.90
C TYR A 309 -17.58 -20.34 36.75
N SER A 310 -17.07 -21.43 36.15
CA SER A 310 -16.63 -22.60 36.90
C SER A 310 -15.22 -22.45 37.50
N ASP A 311 -14.43 -21.48 37.01
CA ASP A 311 -13.08 -21.18 37.47
C ASP A 311 -12.90 -19.66 37.69
N ILE A 312 -13.67 -19.13 38.65
CA ILE A 312 -13.65 -17.71 39.00
C ILE A 312 -12.28 -17.36 39.58
N GLY A 313 -11.56 -16.48 38.88
CA GLY A 313 -10.25 -15.97 39.30
C GLY A 313 -9.10 -16.30 38.36
N ASP A 314 -9.31 -17.16 37.35
CA ASP A 314 -8.32 -17.40 36.30
C ASP A 314 -8.33 -16.29 35.23
N TRP A 315 -7.89 -15.09 35.64
CA TRP A 315 -7.86 -13.91 34.78
C TRP A 315 -6.86 -14.02 33.63
N GLU A 316 -5.84 -14.88 33.72
CA GLU A 316 -4.93 -15.14 32.61
C GLU A 316 -5.66 -15.90 31.49
N SER A 317 -6.45 -16.93 31.82
CA SER A 317 -7.28 -17.62 30.83
C SER A 317 -8.38 -16.73 30.25
N VAL A 318 -8.94 -15.81 31.02
CA VAL A 318 -9.86 -14.79 30.49
C VAL A 318 -9.14 -13.88 29.49
N THR A 319 -7.94 -13.41 29.85
CA THR A 319 -7.10 -12.56 28.99
C THR A 319 -6.77 -13.27 27.68
N TYR A 320 -6.33 -14.53 27.75
CA TYR A 320 -6.00 -15.35 26.59
C TYR A 320 -7.20 -15.55 25.65
N ARG A 321 -8.39 -15.89 26.20
CA ARG A 321 -9.61 -16.06 25.39
C ARG A 321 -10.07 -14.77 24.72
N CYS A 322 -9.98 -13.65 25.44
CA CYS A 322 -10.26 -12.31 24.91
C CYS A 322 -9.30 -11.96 23.77
N GLN A 323 -7.99 -12.19 23.96
CA GLN A 323 -6.95 -11.93 22.98
C GLN A 323 -7.18 -12.66 21.65
N GLU A 324 -7.64 -13.93 21.71
CA GLU A 324 -7.84 -14.75 20.50
C GLU A 324 -9.19 -14.49 19.78
N ARG A 325 -10.04 -13.57 20.28
CA ARG A 325 -11.41 -13.36 19.76
C ARG A 325 -11.48 -13.17 18.24
N PHE A 326 -10.58 -12.38 17.68
CA PHE A 326 -10.60 -11.99 16.26
C PHE A 326 -9.56 -12.74 15.40
N ILE A 327 -8.74 -13.59 16.02
CA ILE A 327 -7.62 -14.27 15.35
C ILE A 327 -8.08 -15.68 14.93
N PRO A 328 -8.15 -15.98 13.61
CA PRO A 328 -8.62 -17.29 13.18
C PRO A 328 -7.64 -18.41 13.55
N LYS A 329 -8.15 -19.55 14.03
CA LYS A 329 -7.32 -20.69 14.49
C LYS A 329 -6.42 -21.34 13.43
N HIS A 330 -6.65 -21.06 12.15
CA HIS A 330 -5.92 -21.69 11.04
C HIS A 330 -4.69 -20.88 10.59
N VAL A 331 -4.50 -19.66 11.10
CA VAL A 331 -3.33 -18.85 10.77
C VAL A 331 -2.09 -19.40 11.47
N ALA A 332 -0.92 -19.27 10.83
CA ALA A 332 0.35 -19.69 11.42
C ALA A 332 0.61 -18.91 12.72
N ASN A 333 1.19 -19.55 13.74
CA ASN A 333 1.31 -18.95 15.07
C ASN A 333 2.60 -18.13 15.27
N ASP A 334 3.55 -18.18 14.34
CA ASP A 334 4.94 -17.75 14.52
C ASP A 334 5.35 -16.55 13.67
N THR A 335 4.51 -16.11 12.73
CA THR A 335 4.81 -14.93 11.90
C THR A 335 4.83 -13.65 12.74
N VAL A 336 5.57 -12.65 12.26
CA VAL A 336 5.71 -11.37 12.96
C VAL A 336 4.36 -10.66 13.09
N VAL A 337 3.51 -10.68 12.06
CA VAL A 337 2.18 -10.05 12.10
C VAL A 337 1.26 -10.72 13.13
N VAL A 338 1.28 -12.05 13.23
CA VAL A 338 0.44 -12.77 14.20
C VAL A 338 0.83 -12.40 15.61
N ARG A 339 2.14 -12.39 15.89
CA ARG A 339 2.67 -11.95 17.19
C ARG A 339 2.28 -10.52 17.50
N ALA A 340 2.48 -9.58 16.57
CA ALA A 340 2.10 -8.19 16.77
C ALA A 340 0.59 -8.00 17.05
N VAL A 341 -0.28 -8.67 16.29
CA VAL A 341 -1.74 -8.59 16.49
C VAL A 341 -2.16 -9.22 17.83
N ARG A 342 -1.53 -10.35 18.20
CA ARG A 342 -1.72 -11.00 19.50
C ARG A 342 -1.29 -10.10 20.65
N ASP A 343 -0.11 -9.51 20.57
CA ASP A 343 0.44 -8.66 21.61
C ASP A 343 -0.46 -7.45 21.85
N ILE A 344 -0.88 -6.76 20.80
CA ILE A 344 -1.82 -5.63 20.90
C ILE A 344 -3.16 -6.07 21.50
N SER A 345 -3.70 -7.20 21.05
CA SER A 345 -4.97 -7.73 21.59
C SER A 345 -4.82 -8.11 23.07
N ARG A 346 -3.65 -8.65 23.46
CA ARG A 346 -3.32 -8.99 24.84
C ARG A 346 -3.22 -7.75 25.72
N GLU A 347 -2.56 -6.68 25.26
CA GLU A 347 -2.48 -5.41 26.00
C GLU A 347 -3.88 -4.84 26.28
N ILE A 348 -4.76 -4.86 25.29
CA ILE A 348 -6.15 -4.40 25.44
C ILE A 348 -6.90 -5.26 26.45
N CYS A 349 -6.85 -6.59 26.28
CA CYS A 349 -7.56 -7.52 27.16
C CYS A 349 -7.01 -7.50 28.59
N SER A 350 -5.69 -7.43 28.76
CA SER A 350 -4.99 -7.34 30.05
C SER A 350 -5.35 -6.06 30.81
N ALA A 351 -5.47 -4.93 30.12
CA ALA A 351 -5.93 -3.68 30.74
C ALA A 351 -7.35 -3.81 31.29
N MET A 352 -8.26 -4.46 30.55
CA MET A 352 -9.64 -4.67 31.02
C MET A 352 -9.70 -5.70 32.16
N THR A 353 -8.97 -6.81 32.04
CA THR A 353 -8.98 -7.87 33.06
C THR A 353 -8.28 -7.42 34.34
N SER A 354 -7.20 -6.65 34.28
CA SER A 354 -6.51 -6.14 35.48
C SER A 354 -7.42 -5.23 36.33
N VAL A 355 -8.17 -4.33 35.70
CA VAL A 355 -9.16 -3.47 36.40
C VAL A 355 -10.33 -4.28 36.97
N LEU A 356 -10.77 -5.32 36.26
CA LEU A 356 -11.85 -6.19 36.73
C LEU A 356 -11.41 -7.11 37.88
N ALA A 357 -10.16 -7.58 37.84
CA ALA A 357 -9.58 -8.53 38.79
C ALA A 357 -9.24 -7.90 40.15
N ASP A 358 -8.82 -6.64 40.15
CA ASP A 358 -8.46 -5.93 41.38
C ASP A 358 -9.73 -5.44 42.08
N SER A 359 -10.07 -6.01 43.24
CA SER A 359 -11.25 -5.65 44.04
C SER A 359 -11.13 -4.31 44.77
N GLU A 360 -9.90 -3.84 44.98
CA GLU A 360 -9.59 -2.63 45.75
C GLU A 360 -9.21 -1.43 44.87
N ILE A 361 -9.16 -1.61 43.55
CA ILE A 361 -8.78 -0.53 42.62
C ILE A 361 -9.65 0.72 42.81
N ASP A 362 -8.99 1.87 42.95
CA ASP A 362 -9.64 3.15 42.98
C ASP A 362 -9.86 3.70 41.55
N MET A 363 -10.70 4.73 41.44
CA MET A 363 -11.10 5.29 40.15
C MET A 363 -9.94 5.97 39.41
N GLU A 364 -9.00 6.57 40.13
CA GLU A 364 -7.82 7.24 39.55
C GLU A 364 -6.88 6.20 38.95
N THR A 365 -6.57 5.14 39.70
CA THR A 365 -5.74 4.02 39.24
C THR A 365 -6.38 3.32 38.03
N ALA A 366 -7.69 3.01 38.10
CA ALA A 366 -8.41 2.39 36.99
C ALA A 366 -8.42 3.25 35.72
N GLY A 367 -8.64 4.56 35.85
CA GLY A 367 -8.54 5.50 34.72
C GLY A 367 -7.13 5.58 34.15
N GLY A 368 -6.11 5.54 35.02
CA GLY A 368 -4.70 5.54 34.65
C GLY A 368 -4.29 4.36 33.77
N VAL A 369 -4.82 3.15 34.03
CA VAL A 369 -4.58 1.95 33.20
C VAL A 369 -5.01 2.22 31.74
N PHE A 370 -6.23 2.72 31.54
CA PHE A 370 -6.74 2.99 30.19
C PHE A 370 -6.06 4.19 29.51
N GLN A 371 -5.65 5.21 30.28
CA GLN A 371 -4.88 6.33 29.74
C GLN A 371 -3.52 5.89 29.20
N GLN A 372 -2.81 5.06 29.96
CA GLN A 372 -1.53 4.48 29.54
C GLN A 372 -1.72 3.60 28.31
N LEU A 373 -2.76 2.77 28.26
CA LEU A 373 -3.06 1.94 27.10
C LEU A 373 -3.35 2.79 25.84
N VAL A 374 -4.20 3.81 25.94
CA VAL A 374 -4.49 4.70 24.79
C VAL A 374 -3.23 5.44 24.32
N GLN A 375 -2.37 5.86 25.25
CA GLN A 375 -1.10 6.50 24.93
C GLN A 375 -0.14 5.53 24.22
N TYR A 376 -0.06 4.28 24.69
CA TYR A 376 0.76 3.23 24.10
C TYR A 376 0.29 2.87 22.68
N LEU A 377 -1.01 2.63 22.49
CA LEU A 377 -1.59 2.25 21.20
C LEU A 377 -1.48 3.37 20.16
N ALA A 378 -1.57 4.63 20.61
CA ALA A 378 -1.49 5.83 19.78
C ALA A 378 -2.40 5.78 18.52
N TRP A 379 -3.53 5.06 18.59
CA TRP A 379 -4.42 4.82 17.46
C TRP A 379 -5.02 6.13 16.94
N PRO A 380 -4.98 6.38 15.61
CA PRO A 380 -5.57 7.57 15.04
C PRO A 380 -7.07 7.61 15.36
N ALA A 381 -7.58 8.79 15.74
CA ALA A 381 -9.01 8.99 15.94
C ALA A 381 -9.76 8.62 14.65
N GLU A 382 -10.71 7.69 14.74
CA GLU A 382 -11.59 7.40 13.62
C GLU A 382 -12.41 8.67 13.33
N ARG A 383 -12.26 9.22 12.13
CA ARG A 383 -13.22 10.20 11.63
C ARG A 383 -14.35 9.40 11.02
N HIS A 384 -15.43 9.19 11.78
CA HIS A 384 -16.68 8.74 11.18
C HIS A 384 -17.05 9.69 10.04
N GLY A 385 -16.99 9.21 8.80
CA GLY A 385 -17.67 9.84 7.69
C GLY A 385 -19.17 9.88 7.99
N PRO A 386 -19.92 10.90 7.53
CA PRO A 386 -21.36 10.95 7.74
C PRO A 386 -22.00 9.70 7.13
N ARG A 387 -22.83 9.04 7.94
CA ARG A 387 -23.68 7.91 7.53
C ARG A 387 -24.65 8.29 6.43
#